data_AF-W0L986-F1
#
_entry.id   AF-W0L986-F1
#
_cell.length_a   1.000
_cell.length_b   1.000
_cell.length_c   1.000
_cell.angle_alpha   90.00
_cell.angle_beta   90.00
_cell.angle_gamma   90.00
#
_symmetry.space_group_name_H-M   'P 1'
#
loop_
_entity.id
_entity.type
_entity.pdbx_description
1 polymer ?
#
loop_
_entity_poly.entity_id
_entity_poly.type
_entity_poly.pdbx_seq_one_letter_code
_entity_poly.pdbx_strand_id
1 'polypeptide(L)'
;MRWIKLAWYNILRNRRRALLTISVNAIATMALLVSIGFGLFTYESLEEMAIRENGNVILSMPGYFSTEEDFPLQLGMSDYQALQHRYLSDPDTKSVLPRVDFSGLISNGEKSTIFIGQGVEAREFQIKGPIMLLTHGKTLSGKSDPALAPEVMLAEGLAKNLKVSVGDEITLMSTTVNNTLNAIDFRVVGIFSTGVPELDKRQLYTSLSAAQQLLDSDKVSTLSIFLYEHRETEAKLKQIQIEQTALEATPWINLASFYQKVKNLYNNLFSLLGGIIIVMVFLAISNTMSMSVVERTKEIGTLAALGSFRCEIIRNFVLEGLLLGLVGTFIGTLLALSVSGFLLVVNIEMPPPPGSSMAYPLYVNFSLIGALVTSLILTGICIMAAWLAARKGARKTIVEALNHV
;
A
#
# COMPACT_ATOMS: atom_id res chain seq x y z
N MET A 1 31.85 30.95 -10.01
CA MET A 1 31.11 31.94 -9.19
C MET A 1 30.44 33.07 -9.98
N ARG A 2 31.10 33.75 -10.94
CA ARG A 2 30.49 34.90 -11.65
C ARG A 2 29.18 34.58 -12.41
N TRP A 3 29.09 33.44 -13.09
CA TRP A 3 27.92 33.04 -13.90
C TRP A 3 26.65 32.73 -13.08
N ILE A 4 26.79 32.09 -11.93
CA ILE A 4 25.64 31.82 -11.03
C ILE A 4 25.09 33.14 -10.47
N LYS A 5 25.98 34.07 -10.11
CA LYS A 5 25.58 35.40 -9.62
C LYS A 5 24.83 36.20 -10.69
N LEU A 6 25.27 36.12 -11.94
CA LEU A 6 24.57 36.73 -13.09
C LEU A 6 23.19 36.10 -13.30
N ALA A 7 23.09 34.77 -13.31
CA ALA A 7 21.80 34.06 -13.42
C ALA A 7 20.83 34.46 -12.29
N TRP A 8 21.32 34.58 -11.06
CA TRP A 8 20.52 35.03 -9.92
C TRP A 8 19.99 36.47 -10.10
N TYR A 9 20.84 37.41 -10.52
CA TYR A 9 20.39 38.78 -10.79
C TYR A 9 19.41 38.87 -11.96
N ASN A 10 19.61 38.03 -12.98
CA ASN A 10 18.71 37.93 -14.12
C ASN A 10 17.30 37.46 -13.72
N ILE A 11 17.21 36.49 -12.80
CA ILE A 11 15.93 36.05 -12.22
C ILE A 11 15.28 37.20 -11.44
N LEU A 12 16.06 37.91 -10.62
CA LEU A 12 15.56 39.03 -9.80
C LEU A 12 15.13 40.26 -10.61
N ARG A 13 15.64 40.44 -11.83
CA ARG A 13 15.22 41.54 -12.72
C ARG A 13 13.73 41.44 -13.08
N ASN A 14 13.21 40.22 -13.26
CA ASN A 14 11.81 39.97 -13.61
C ASN A 14 11.09 39.15 -12.51
N ARG A 15 11.03 39.71 -11.29
CA ARG A 15 10.50 39.03 -10.09
C ARG A 15 9.12 38.41 -10.28
N ARG A 16 8.19 39.08 -10.96
CA ARG A 16 6.83 38.55 -11.16
C ARG A 16 6.83 37.23 -11.95
N ARG A 17 7.64 37.13 -13.01
CA ARG A 17 7.72 35.91 -13.82
C ARG A 17 8.49 34.82 -13.11
N ALA A 18 9.61 35.17 -12.50
CA ALA A 18 10.36 34.23 -11.67
C ALA A 18 9.47 33.63 -10.57
N LEU A 19 8.67 34.44 -9.89
CA LEU A 19 7.71 33.98 -8.89
C LEU A 19 6.67 33.03 -9.48
N LEU A 20 6.07 33.35 -10.63
CA LEU A 20 5.10 32.45 -11.27
C LEU A 20 5.73 31.09 -11.62
N THR A 21 6.93 31.07 -12.20
CA THR A 21 7.63 29.83 -12.55
C THR A 21 8.02 29.02 -11.31
N ILE A 22 8.53 29.69 -10.28
CA ILE A 22 8.87 29.06 -9.00
C ILE A 22 7.61 28.48 -8.34
N SER A 23 6.50 29.22 -8.31
CA SER A 23 5.23 28.76 -7.75
C SER A 23 4.66 27.55 -8.49
N VAL A 24 4.70 27.55 -9.82
CA VAL A 24 4.27 26.39 -10.63
C VAL A 24 5.11 25.17 -10.29
N ASN A 25 6.44 25.31 -10.25
CA ASN A 25 7.34 24.22 -9.92
C ASN A 25 7.20 23.75 -8.45
N ALA A 26 6.95 24.68 -7.53
CA ALA A 26 6.73 24.38 -6.11
C ALA A 26 5.42 23.62 -5.89
N ILE A 27 4.32 24.05 -6.50
CA ILE A 27 3.03 23.36 -6.43
C ILE A 27 3.13 21.97 -7.09
N ALA A 28 3.80 21.88 -8.24
CA ALA A 28 4.07 20.60 -8.90
C ALA A 28 4.84 19.64 -8.00
N THR A 29 5.93 20.10 -7.39
CA THR A 29 6.75 19.30 -6.47
C THR A 29 5.93 18.88 -5.26
N MET A 30 5.19 19.81 -4.65
CA MET A 30 4.33 19.54 -3.50
C MET A 30 3.29 18.47 -3.82
N ALA A 31 2.56 18.63 -4.93
CA ALA A 31 1.53 17.70 -5.37
C ALA A 31 2.10 16.29 -5.57
N LEU A 32 3.25 16.16 -6.26
CA LEU A 32 3.89 14.87 -6.46
C LEU A 32 4.33 14.22 -5.14
N LEU A 33 4.92 14.98 -4.23
CA LEU A 33 5.39 14.42 -2.96
C LEU A 33 4.24 14.04 -2.03
N VAL A 34 3.15 14.82 -2.00
CA VAL A 34 1.95 14.47 -1.24
C VAL A 34 1.31 13.21 -1.83
N SER A 35 1.20 13.10 -3.17
CA SER A 35 0.68 11.89 -3.82
C SER A 35 1.54 10.65 -3.55
N ILE A 36 2.87 10.77 -3.67
CA ILE A 36 3.80 9.67 -3.35
C ILE A 36 3.67 9.27 -1.88
N GLY A 37 3.65 10.24 -0.97
CA GLY A 37 3.56 9.99 0.46
C GLY A 37 2.25 9.34 0.88
N PHE A 38 1.14 9.76 0.29
CA PHE A 38 -0.17 9.11 0.46
C PHE A 38 -0.16 7.67 -0.07
N GLY A 39 0.43 7.45 -1.25
CA GLY A 39 0.60 6.12 -1.83
C GLY A 39 1.42 5.20 -0.92
N LEU A 40 2.56 5.68 -0.40
CA LEU A 40 3.41 4.92 0.51
C LEU A 40 2.69 4.53 1.81
N PHE A 41 2.01 5.48 2.44
CA PHE A 41 1.21 5.21 3.64
C PHE A 41 0.12 4.15 3.37
N THR A 42 -0.56 4.28 2.24
CA THR A 42 -1.61 3.32 1.84
C THR A 42 -1.01 1.93 1.60
N TYR A 43 0.14 1.84 0.93
CA TYR A 43 0.80 0.56 0.67
C TYR A 43 1.24 -0.10 1.97
N GLU A 44 1.89 0.63 2.86
CA GLU A 44 2.33 0.12 4.16
C GLU A 44 1.13 -0.35 5.01
N SER A 45 0.04 0.43 5.05
CA SER A 45 -1.17 0.07 5.79
C SER A 45 -1.84 -1.20 5.25
N LEU A 46 -1.94 -1.34 3.93
CA LEU A 46 -2.54 -2.52 3.30
C LEU A 46 -1.62 -3.76 3.39
N GLU A 47 -0.31 -3.55 3.37
CA GLU A 47 0.68 -4.60 3.62
C GLU A 47 0.56 -5.13 5.05
N GLU A 48 0.57 -4.25 6.05
CA GLU A 48 0.37 -4.66 7.45
C GLU A 48 -0.96 -5.38 7.66
N MET A 49 -2.04 -4.89 7.03
CA MET A 49 -3.35 -5.53 7.10
C MET A 49 -3.32 -6.93 6.49
N ALA A 50 -2.73 -7.10 5.30
CA ALA A 50 -2.65 -8.38 4.63
C ALA A 50 -1.76 -9.40 5.37
N ILE A 51 -0.65 -8.93 5.95
CA ILE A 51 0.27 -9.78 6.71
C ILE A 51 -0.34 -10.20 8.04
N ARG A 52 -1.04 -9.30 8.74
CA ARG A 52 -1.79 -9.68 9.96
C ARG A 52 -2.89 -10.69 9.65
N GLU A 53 -3.53 -10.57 8.50
CA GLU A 53 -4.60 -11.48 8.10
C GLU A 53 -4.08 -12.87 7.70
N ASN A 54 -3.01 -12.94 6.90
CA ASN A 54 -2.56 -14.21 6.29
C ASN A 54 -1.26 -14.78 6.88
N GLY A 55 -0.43 -13.96 7.52
CA GLY A 55 0.98 -14.25 7.80
C GLY A 55 1.90 -13.69 6.72
N ASN A 56 3.22 -13.71 6.96
CA ASN A 56 4.23 -13.30 5.97
C ASN A 56 4.41 -14.37 4.88
N VAL A 57 4.49 -15.63 5.32
CA VAL A 57 4.65 -16.81 4.47
C VAL A 57 3.62 -17.83 4.92
N ILE A 58 2.91 -18.40 3.96
CA ILE A 58 1.87 -19.40 4.19
C ILE A 58 2.37 -20.71 3.62
N LEU A 59 2.43 -21.74 4.46
CA LEU A 59 2.71 -23.10 4.04
C LEU A 59 1.40 -23.84 3.80
N SER A 60 1.30 -24.48 2.64
CA SER A 60 0.15 -25.31 2.26
C SER A 60 0.62 -26.51 1.43
N MET A 61 -0.28 -27.46 1.19
CA MET A 61 -0.03 -28.48 0.17
C MET A 61 0.00 -27.82 -1.23
N PRO A 62 0.75 -28.39 -2.18
CA PRO A 62 0.82 -27.85 -3.55
C PRO A 62 -0.57 -27.73 -4.19
N GLY A 63 -0.85 -26.55 -4.74
CA GLY A 63 -2.11 -26.28 -5.45
C GLY A 63 -3.27 -25.84 -4.56
N TYR A 64 -3.10 -25.73 -3.23
CA TYR A 64 -4.16 -25.33 -2.30
C TYR A 64 -4.87 -24.02 -2.69
N PHE A 65 -4.12 -23.03 -3.17
CA PHE A 65 -4.69 -21.73 -3.57
C PHE A 65 -5.12 -21.64 -5.04
N SER A 66 -4.81 -22.65 -5.86
CA SER A 66 -5.07 -22.65 -7.31
C SER A 66 -6.12 -23.66 -7.76
N THR A 67 -6.42 -24.65 -6.93
CA THR A 67 -7.30 -25.77 -7.24
C THR A 67 -8.50 -25.73 -6.32
N GLU A 68 -9.70 -25.85 -6.88
CA GLU A 68 -10.91 -26.05 -6.07
C GLU A 68 -10.87 -27.48 -5.51
N GLU A 69 -11.04 -27.63 -4.19
CA GLU A 69 -11.13 -28.93 -3.55
C GLU A 69 -12.53 -29.53 -3.74
N ASP A 70 -12.59 -30.84 -4.01
CA ASP A 70 -13.85 -31.58 -4.11
C ASP A 70 -14.45 -31.86 -2.72
N PHE A 71 -13.60 -31.93 -1.69
CA PHE A 71 -13.97 -32.17 -0.29
C PHE A 71 -13.04 -31.40 0.65
N PRO A 72 -13.52 -30.99 1.85
CA PRO A 72 -12.70 -30.21 2.78
C PRO A 72 -11.41 -30.93 3.15
N LEU A 73 -10.30 -30.19 3.26
CA LEU A 73 -8.98 -30.72 3.65
C LEU A 73 -8.45 -31.84 2.72
N GLN A 74 -8.89 -31.88 1.46
CA GLN A 74 -8.30 -32.76 0.43
C GLN A 74 -6.79 -32.54 0.30
N LEU A 75 -6.39 -31.27 0.28
CA LEU A 75 -5.04 -30.75 0.31
C LEU A 75 -4.65 -30.31 1.74
N GLY A 76 -5.23 -30.94 2.76
CA GLY A 76 -4.88 -30.71 4.15
C GLY A 76 -3.53 -31.33 4.52
N MET A 77 -2.75 -30.59 5.30
CA MET A 77 -1.44 -30.98 5.79
C MET A 77 -1.55 -31.77 7.10
N SER A 78 -0.96 -32.96 7.14
CA SER A 78 -0.74 -33.73 8.38
C SER A 78 0.59 -33.32 9.05
N ASP A 79 0.77 -33.70 10.31
CA ASP A 79 2.02 -33.49 11.08
C ASP A 79 2.51 -32.03 11.17
N TYR A 80 1.58 -31.07 11.07
CA TYR A 80 1.89 -29.64 11.11
C TYR A 80 2.56 -29.21 12.42
N GLN A 81 2.36 -29.94 13.53
CA GLN A 81 2.94 -29.62 14.83
C GLN A 81 4.48 -29.68 14.79
N ALA A 82 5.06 -30.60 14.03
CA ALA A 82 6.51 -30.71 13.89
C ALA A 82 7.09 -29.50 13.13
N LEU A 83 6.39 -29.06 12.07
CA LEU A 83 6.73 -27.86 11.31
C LEU A 83 6.54 -26.59 12.14
N GLN A 84 5.45 -26.50 12.89
CA GLN A 84 5.17 -25.40 13.81
C GLN A 84 6.29 -25.24 14.83
N HIS A 85 6.69 -26.32 15.51
CA HIS A 85 7.77 -26.29 16.49
C HIS A 85 9.12 -25.88 15.85
N ARG A 86 9.43 -26.42 14.66
CA ARG A 86 10.67 -26.10 13.93
C ARG A 86 10.75 -24.62 13.59
N TYR A 87 9.71 -24.04 12.98
CA TYR A 87 9.74 -22.64 12.54
C TYR A 87 9.55 -21.65 13.68
N LEU A 88 8.86 -22.04 14.76
CA LEU A 88 8.75 -21.23 15.97
C LEU A 88 10.08 -21.13 16.74
N SER A 89 10.99 -22.09 16.55
CA SER A 89 12.34 -22.07 17.16
C SER A 89 13.30 -21.14 16.43
N ASP A 90 12.90 -20.58 15.29
CA ASP A 90 13.72 -19.68 14.49
C ASP A 90 13.69 -18.25 15.10
N PRO A 91 14.85 -17.59 15.29
CA PRO A 91 14.91 -16.26 15.90
C PRO A 91 14.15 -15.18 15.13
N ASP A 92 13.98 -15.33 13.81
CA ASP A 92 13.33 -14.32 12.96
C ASP A 92 11.79 -14.48 12.93
N THR A 93 11.29 -15.61 13.46
CA THR A 93 9.87 -15.94 13.50
C THR A 93 9.21 -15.41 14.78
N LYS A 94 8.17 -14.60 14.61
CA LYS A 94 7.32 -14.10 15.69
C LYS A 94 6.29 -15.13 16.15
N SER A 95 5.65 -15.82 15.21
CA SER A 95 4.61 -16.81 15.51
C SER A 95 4.40 -17.75 14.33
N VAL A 96 3.92 -18.96 14.61
CA VAL A 96 3.50 -19.93 13.60
C VAL A 96 2.12 -20.45 13.99
N LEU A 97 1.12 -20.16 13.16
CA LEU A 97 -0.29 -20.39 13.47
C LEU A 97 -0.92 -21.36 12.45
N PRO A 98 -1.39 -22.54 12.90
CA PRO A 98 -2.15 -23.45 12.05
C PRO A 98 -3.58 -22.96 11.88
N ARG A 99 -4.16 -23.21 10.70
CA ARG A 99 -5.54 -22.85 10.39
C ARG A 99 -6.25 -23.95 9.63
N VAL A 100 -7.53 -24.11 9.92
CA VAL A 100 -8.46 -24.97 9.17
C VAL A 100 -9.50 -24.08 8.54
N ASP A 101 -9.50 -23.99 7.21
CA ASP A 101 -10.53 -23.31 6.43
C ASP A 101 -11.64 -24.30 6.10
N PHE A 102 -12.89 -23.92 6.35
CA PHE A 102 -14.04 -24.79 6.10
C PHE A 102 -15.30 -23.98 5.80
N SER A 103 -16.31 -24.63 5.24
CA SER A 103 -17.60 -24.02 4.98
C SER A 103 -18.74 -25.00 5.24
N GLY A 104 -19.94 -24.49 5.36
CA GLY A 104 -21.09 -25.31 5.69
C GLY A 104 -22.36 -24.53 5.90
N LEU A 105 -23.31 -25.16 6.59
CA LEU A 105 -24.56 -24.55 7.01
C LEU A 105 -24.53 -24.28 8.51
N ILE A 106 -24.96 -23.09 8.90
CA ILE A 106 -25.16 -22.69 10.30
C ILE A 106 -26.66 -22.54 10.53
N SER A 107 -27.15 -23.08 11.64
CA SER A 107 -28.56 -23.02 12.03
C SER A 107 -28.74 -22.62 13.49
N ASN A 108 -29.80 -21.86 13.77
CA ASN A 108 -30.30 -21.64 15.14
C ASN A 108 -31.58 -22.45 15.43
N GLY A 109 -31.89 -23.47 14.60
CA GLY A 109 -33.10 -24.28 14.68
C GLY A 109 -34.29 -23.74 13.87
N GLU A 110 -34.41 -22.42 13.71
CA GLU A 110 -35.48 -21.80 12.89
C GLU A 110 -35.00 -21.38 11.50
N LYS A 111 -33.75 -20.90 11.43
CA LYS A 111 -33.16 -20.32 10.23
C LYS A 111 -31.79 -20.92 9.99
N SER A 112 -31.54 -21.29 8.74
CA SER A 112 -30.25 -21.82 8.30
C SER A 112 -29.68 -20.96 7.17
N THR A 113 -28.37 -20.78 7.16
CA THR A 113 -27.65 -20.09 6.08
C THR A 113 -26.25 -20.67 5.89
N ILE A 114 -25.56 -20.25 4.84
CA ILE A 114 -24.18 -20.68 4.58
C ILE A 114 -23.19 -19.86 5.40
N PHE A 115 -22.11 -20.51 5.84
CA PHE A 115 -21.00 -19.83 6.48
C PHE A 115 -19.67 -20.22 5.83
N ILE A 116 -18.66 -19.37 6.05
CA ILE A 116 -17.25 -19.64 5.80
C ILE A 116 -16.55 -19.49 7.15
N GLY A 117 -15.91 -20.56 7.61
CA GLY A 117 -15.36 -20.68 8.95
C GLY A 117 -13.85 -20.87 8.92
N GLN A 118 -13.19 -20.37 9.97
CA GLN A 118 -11.80 -20.69 10.24
C GLN A 118 -11.63 -21.27 11.64
N GLY A 119 -10.98 -22.43 11.73
CA GLY A 119 -10.49 -23.03 12.96
C GLY A 119 -9.12 -22.47 13.29
N VAL A 120 -8.99 -21.79 14.44
CA VAL A 120 -7.77 -21.06 14.82
C VAL A 120 -7.38 -21.34 16.28
N GLU A 121 -6.11 -21.08 16.62
CA GLU A 121 -5.67 -21.01 18.01
C GLU A 121 -6.07 -19.68 18.66
N ALA A 122 -6.26 -19.64 19.98
CA ALA A 122 -6.58 -18.39 20.69
C ALA A 122 -5.50 -17.29 20.55
N ARG A 123 -4.24 -17.68 20.26
CA ARG A 123 -3.13 -16.75 20.01
C ARG A 123 -3.29 -15.97 18.70
N GLU A 124 -4.11 -16.44 17.77
CA GLU A 124 -4.43 -15.77 16.51
C GLU A 124 -4.91 -14.33 16.73
N PHE A 125 -5.80 -14.13 17.70
CA PHE A 125 -6.35 -12.80 18.00
C PHE A 125 -5.33 -11.84 18.60
N GLN A 126 -4.26 -12.35 19.24
CA GLN A 126 -3.16 -11.51 19.74
C GLN A 126 -2.28 -11.00 18.59
N ILE A 127 -2.12 -11.81 17.53
CA ILE A 127 -1.33 -11.45 16.35
C ILE A 127 -2.12 -10.52 15.41
N LYS A 128 -3.41 -10.80 15.18
CA LYS A 128 -4.30 -9.93 14.39
C LYS A 128 -4.44 -8.53 15.01
N GLY A 129 -4.43 -8.44 16.35
CA GLY A 129 -4.50 -7.18 17.08
C GLY A 129 -5.88 -6.51 16.96
N PRO A 130 -5.99 -5.19 17.21
CA PRO A 130 -7.27 -4.49 17.38
C PRO A 130 -8.09 -4.27 16.09
N ILE A 131 -7.60 -4.75 14.93
CA ILE A 131 -8.27 -4.57 13.63
C ILE A 131 -9.55 -5.41 13.57
N MET A 132 -9.59 -6.58 14.22
CA MET A 132 -10.83 -7.31 14.43
C MET A 132 -11.61 -6.64 15.57
N LEU A 133 -12.64 -5.89 15.20
CA LEU A 133 -13.48 -5.20 16.18
C LEU A 133 -14.44 -6.20 16.82
N LEU A 134 -14.14 -6.55 18.07
CA LEU A 134 -15.07 -7.30 18.89
C LEU A 134 -16.20 -6.36 19.35
N THR A 135 -17.40 -6.57 18.82
CA THR A 135 -18.56 -5.73 19.16
C THR A 135 -19.22 -6.19 20.44
N HIS A 136 -19.28 -7.51 20.67
CA HIS A 136 -19.88 -8.12 21.85
C HIS A 136 -19.11 -9.37 22.29
N GLY A 137 -19.15 -9.68 23.59
CA GLY A 137 -18.63 -10.92 24.14
C GLY A 137 -17.11 -10.93 24.34
N LYS A 138 -16.47 -12.07 24.08
CA LYS A 138 -15.03 -12.30 24.25
C LYS A 138 -14.46 -13.06 23.06
N THR A 139 -13.15 -13.01 22.90
CA THR A 139 -12.43 -13.89 21.96
C THR A 139 -12.47 -15.34 22.43
N LEU A 140 -12.20 -16.29 21.53
CA LEU A 140 -12.08 -17.71 21.87
C LEU A 140 -11.08 -17.92 23.02
N SER A 141 -11.46 -18.73 24.01
CA SER A 141 -10.64 -18.98 25.18
C SER A 141 -9.47 -19.92 24.91
N GLY A 142 -9.54 -20.70 23.83
CA GLY A 142 -8.57 -21.75 23.48
C GLY A 142 -8.58 -22.95 24.42
N LYS A 143 -9.53 -23.00 25.37
CA LYS A 143 -9.73 -24.15 26.26
C LYS A 143 -10.81 -25.04 25.67
N SER A 144 -10.43 -26.26 25.36
CA SER A 144 -11.39 -27.31 24.98
C SER A 144 -11.74 -28.09 26.25
N ASP A 145 -12.94 -27.85 26.79
CA ASP A 145 -13.52 -28.68 27.84
C ASP A 145 -14.47 -29.68 27.18
N PRO A 146 -14.19 -31.00 27.22
CA PRO A 146 -15.05 -32.02 26.63
C PRO A 146 -16.49 -32.01 27.17
N ALA A 147 -16.72 -31.42 28.35
CA ALA A 147 -18.03 -31.34 28.97
C ALA A 147 -18.86 -30.14 28.49
N LEU A 148 -18.28 -29.20 27.73
CA LEU A 148 -18.95 -27.98 27.26
C LEU A 148 -19.03 -27.96 25.73
N ALA A 149 -20.09 -27.34 25.21
CA ALA A 149 -20.20 -27.07 23.78
C ALA A 149 -19.00 -26.20 23.32
N PRO A 150 -18.38 -26.53 22.16
CA PRO A 150 -17.28 -25.74 21.64
C PRO A 150 -17.66 -24.28 21.38
N GLU A 151 -16.68 -23.40 21.48
CA GLU A 151 -16.89 -21.96 21.34
C GLU A 151 -16.87 -21.53 19.86
N VAL A 152 -17.77 -20.62 19.50
CA VAL A 152 -17.79 -19.97 18.18
C VAL A 152 -17.91 -18.45 18.32
N MET A 153 -17.23 -17.74 17.42
CA MET A 153 -17.42 -16.31 17.21
C MET A 153 -18.06 -16.09 15.84
N LEU A 154 -19.09 -15.25 15.79
CA LEU A 154 -19.82 -14.95 14.56
C LEU A 154 -19.53 -13.53 14.11
N ALA A 155 -19.41 -13.31 12.80
CA ALA A 155 -19.36 -11.95 12.31
C ALA A 155 -20.73 -11.26 12.44
N GLU A 156 -20.75 -9.93 12.58
CA GLU A 156 -21.94 -9.15 12.93
C GLU A 156 -23.10 -9.37 11.95
N GLY A 157 -22.80 -9.41 10.65
CA GLY A 157 -23.81 -9.66 9.61
C GLY A 157 -24.45 -11.04 9.73
N LEU A 158 -23.65 -12.07 10.05
CA LEU A 158 -24.10 -13.45 10.22
C LEU A 158 -24.97 -13.59 11.47
N ALA A 159 -24.51 -13.06 12.61
CA ALA A 159 -25.26 -13.06 13.87
C ALA A 159 -26.61 -12.34 13.71
N LYS A 160 -26.62 -11.18 13.06
CA LYS A 160 -27.85 -10.42 12.77
C LYS A 160 -28.80 -11.18 11.84
N ASN A 161 -28.26 -11.88 10.84
CA ASN A 161 -29.07 -12.66 9.91
C ASN A 161 -29.75 -13.84 10.61
N LEU A 162 -29.05 -14.52 11.52
CA LEU A 162 -29.56 -15.62 12.34
C LEU A 162 -30.37 -15.16 13.55
N LYS A 163 -30.32 -13.87 13.92
CA LYS A 163 -30.95 -13.30 15.12
C LYS A 163 -30.43 -13.95 16.42
N VAL A 164 -29.13 -14.21 16.47
CA VAL A 164 -28.46 -14.81 17.65
C VAL A 164 -27.57 -13.80 18.36
N SER A 165 -27.41 -13.98 19.66
CA SER A 165 -26.60 -13.16 20.57
C SER A 165 -25.54 -14.00 21.28
N VAL A 166 -24.63 -13.34 21.97
CA VAL A 166 -23.63 -14.02 22.83
C VAL A 166 -24.36 -14.81 23.92
N GLY A 167 -24.03 -16.09 24.04
CA GLY A 167 -24.65 -17.05 24.95
C GLY A 167 -25.56 -18.05 24.27
N ASP A 168 -26.04 -17.77 23.05
CA ASP A 168 -26.92 -18.68 22.31
C ASP A 168 -26.16 -19.89 21.77
N GLU A 169 -26.90 -20.98 21.54
CA GLU A 169 -26.39 -22.18 20.89
C GLU A 169 -26.79 -22.19 19.41
N ILE A 170 -25.86 -22.60 18.56
CA ILE A 170 -26.05 -22.74 17.12
C ILE A 170 -25.47 -24.08 16.66
N THR A 171 -26.06 -24.68 15.65
CA THR A 171 -25.55 -25.92 15.05
C THR A 171 -24.76 -25.58 13.80
N LEU A 172 -23.49 -26.00 13.74
CA LEU A 172 -22.70 -25.98 12.51
C LEU A 172 -22.75 -27.35 11.85
N MET A 173 -23.05 -27.36 10.56
CA MET A 173 -23.10 -28.54 9.71
C MET A 173 -22.08 -28.39 8.58
N SER A 174 -21.19 -29.36 8.43
CA SER A 174 -20.20 -29.38 7.35
C SER A 174 -19.96 -30.80 6.85
N THR A 175 -19.43 -30.90 5.64
CA THR A 175 -19.01 -32.18 5.07
C THR A 175 -17.62 -32.52 5.59
N THR A 176 -17.49 -33.70 6.19
CA THR A 176 -16.21 -34.27 6.63
C THR A 176 -15.28 -34.58 5.46
N VAL A 177 -14.01 -34.87 5.76
CA VAL A 177 -13.02 -35.34 4.78
C VAL A 177 -13.42 -36.66 4.11
N ASN A 178 -14.28 -37.44 4.76
CA ASN A 178 -14.80 -38.72 4.29
C ASN A 178 -16.13 -38.57 3.52
N ASN A 179 -16.51 -37.35 3.15
CA ASN A 179 -17.74 -37.02 2.42
C ASN A 179 -19.04 -37.38 3.16
N THR A 180 -18.99 -37.45 4.49
CA THR A 180 -20.17 -37.58 5.37
C THR A 180 -20.56 -36.23 5.97
N LEU A 181 -21.84 -36.04 6.29
CA LEU A 181 -22.30 -34.82 6.97
C LEU A 181 -22.08 -34.97 8.47
N ASN A 182 -21.44 -33.98 9.09
CA ASN A 182 -21.32 -33.89 10.54
C ASN A 182 -21.98 -32.60 11.02
N ALA A 183 -22.56 -32.66 12.23
CA ALA A 183 -23.28 -31.55 12.84
C ALA A 183 -22.89 -31.46 14.32
N ILE A 184 -22.45 -30.29 14.76
CA ILE A 184 -22.02 -30.06 16.14
C ILE A 184 -22.66 -28.75 16.63
N ASP A 185 -23.11 -28.75 17.88
CA ASP A 185 -23.64 -27.57 18.55
C ASP A 185 -22.50 -26.75 19.17
N PHE A 186 -22.52 -25.45 18.91
CA PHE A 186 -21.54 -24.48 19.38
C PHE A 186 -22.22 -23.41 20.20
N ARG A 187 -21.51 -22.91 21.21
CA ARG A 187 -21.94 -21.75 21.99
C ARG A 187 -21.31 -20.48 21.44
N VAL A 188 -22.14 -19.48 21.14
CA VAL A 188 -21.69 -18.16 20.67
C VAL A 188 -21.04 -17.40 21.83
N VAL A 189 -19.74 -17.14 21.76
CA VAL A 189 -19.00 -16.42 22.82
C VAL A 189 -18.63 -14.99 22.45
N GLY A 190 -18.66 -14.65 21.16
CA GLY A 190 -18.30 -13.32 20.68
C GLY A 190 -18.90 -12.99 19.33
N ILE A 191 -19.11 -11.70 19.10
CA ILE A 191 -19.52 -11.15 17.80
C ILE A 191 -18.46 -10.13 17.38
N PHE A 192 -17.99 -10.23 16.13
CA PHE A 192 -16.94 -9.38 15.60
C PHE A 192 -17.34 -8.73 14.27
N SER A 193 -16.64 -7.68 13.86
CA SER A 193 -16.69 -7.14 12.50
C SER A 193 -15.30 -7.19 11.86
N THR A 194 -15.27 -7.62 10.61
CA THR A 194 -14.11 -7.56 9.72
C THR A 194 -13.95 -6.18 9.08
N GLY A 195 -14.93 -5.28 9.25
CA GLY A 195 -15.02 -4.05 8.50
C GLY A 195 -15.41 -4.23 7.03
N VAL A 196 -15.70 -5.46 6.58
CA VAL A 196 -16.10 -5.77 5.20
C VAL A 196 -17.49 -6.42 5.23
N PRO A 197 -18.56 -5.68 4.88
CA PRO A 197 -19.94 -6.16 5.04
C PRO A 197 -20.26 -7.49 4.34
N GLU A 198 -19.60 -7.80 3.23
CA GLU A 198 -19.80 -9.07 2.52
C GLU A 198 -19.16 -10.26 3.26
N LEU A 199 -18.01 -10.07 3.91
CA LEU A 199 -17.42 -11.09 4.77
C LEU A 199 -18.24 -11.25 6.05
N ASP A 200 -18.68 -10.13 6.63
CA ASP A 200 -19.44 -10.14 7.88
C ASP A 200 -20.75 -10.93 7.81
N LYS A 201 -21.32 -11.13 6.61
CA LYS A 201 -22.55 -11.92 6.41
C LYS A 201 -22.36 -13.42 6.53
N ARG A 202 -21.13 -13.93 6.43
CA ARG A 202 -20.84 -15.38 6.30
C ARG A 202 -19.69 -15.86 7.17
N GLN A 203 -18.82 -14.98 7.64
CA GLN A 203 -17.61 -15.37 8.36
C GLN A 203 -17.90 -15.81 9.80
N LEU A 204 -17.21 -16.85 10.26
CA LEU A 204 -17.11 -17.23 11.66
C LEU A 204 -15.71 -17.73 12.03
N TYR A 205 -15.41 -17.73 13.33
CA TYR A 205 -14.21 -18.34 13.90
C TYR A 205 -14.59 -19.38 14.95
N THR A 206 -13.85 -20.48 15.00
CA THR A 206 -13.92 -21.44 16.11
C THR A 206 -12.52 -21.93 16.48
N SER A 207 -12.41 -22.73 17.54
CA SER A 207 -11.13 -23.33 17.92
C SER A 207 -10.66 -24.33 16.87
N LEU A 208 -9.35 -24.42 16.68
CA LEU A 208 -8.72 -25.39 15.77
C LEU A 208 -9.24 -26.82 16.03
N SER A 209 -9.28 -27.25 17.30
CA SER A 209 -9.76 -28.59 17.67
C SER A 209 -11.23 -28.82 17.32
N ALA A 210 -12.09 -27.81 17.45
CA ALA A 210 -13.50 -27.96 17.13
C ALA A 210 -13.76 -28.01 15.61
N ALA A 211 -12.98 -27.27 14.82
CA ALA A 211 -13.01 -27.39 13.36
C ALA A 211 -12.53 -28.79 12.91
N GLN A 212 -11.46 -29.30 13.51
CA GLN A 212 -10.96 -30.65 13.28
C GLN A 212 -11.98 -31.73 13.64
N GLN A 213 -12.66 -31.58 14.78
CA GLN A 213 -13.75 -32.46 15.19
C GLN A 213 -14.95 -32.40 14.23
N LEU A 214 -15.32 -31.20 13.76
CA LEU A 214 -16.41 -31.04 12.79
C LEU A 214 -16.09 -31.71 11.45
N LEU A 215 -14.85 -31.64 10.99
CA LEU A 215 -14.42 -32.22 9.72
C LEU A 215 -13.96 -33.68 9.80
N ASP A 216 -13.90 -34.25 11.00
CA ASP A 216 -13.38 -35.60 11.26
C ASP A 216 -11.93 -35.77 10.75
N SER A 217 -11.05 -34.84 11.10
CA SER A 217 -9.65 -34.86 10.65
C SER A 217 -8.69 -34.08 11.55
N ASP A 218 -7.47 -34.61 11.73
CA ASP A 218 -6.37 -33.93 12.43
C ASP A 218 -5.52 -33.02 11.51
N LYS A 219 -5.90 -32.91 10.23
CA LYS A 219 -5.19 -32.07 9.25
C LYS A 219 -5.46 -30.58 9.47
N VAL A 220 -4.61 -29.75 8.88
CA VAL A 220 -4.80 -28.30 8.79
C VAL A 220 -4.72 -27.84 7.34
N SER A 221 -5.47 -26.81 6.98
CA SER A 221 -5.44 -26.28 5.61
C SER A 221 -4.14 -25.54 5.34
N THR A 222 -3.71 -24.71 6.29
CA THR A 222 -2.52 -23.88 6.14
C THR A 222 -1.76 -23.72 7.46
N LEU A 223 -0.47 -23.39 7.34
CA LEU A 223 0.39 -23.00 8.45
C LEU A 223 1.00 -21.61 8.15
N SER A 224 0.49 -20.59 8.83
CA SER A 224 0.89 -19.19 8.65
C SER A 224 2.09 -18.84 9.52
N ILE A 225 3.17 -18.38 8.88
CA ILE A 225 4.41 -17.94 9.54
C ILE A 225 4.43 -16.42 9.58
N PHE A 226 4.56 -15.87 10.78
CA PHE A 226 4.67 -14.44 11.05
C PHE A 226 6.11 -14.12 11.43
N LEU A 227 6.69 -13.09 10.80
CA LEU A 227 8.06 -12.63 11.06
C LEU A 227 8.05 -11.36 11.90
N TYR A 228 9.16 -11.08 12.60
CA TYR A 228 9.34 -9.80 13.27
C TYR A 228 9.53 -8.66 12.27
N GLU A 229 10.30 -8.92 11.21
CA GLU A 229 10.61 -7.93 10.17
C GLU A 229 10.04 -8.36 8.80
N HIS A 230 9.14 -7.55 8.24
CA HIS A 230 8.52 -7.83 6.94
C HIS A 230 9.54 -7.96 5.79
N ARG A 231 10.66 -7.23 5.87
CA ARG A 231 11.74 -7.26 4.87
C ARG A 231 12.42 -8.62 4.74
N GLU A 232 12.30 -9.50 5.72
CA GLU A 232 12.90 -10.83 5.70
C GLU A 232 12.01 -11.88 5.00
N THR A 233 10.78 -11.51 4.66
CA THR A 233 9.81 -12.40 4.00
C THR A 233 10.39 -13.10 2.77
N GLU A 234 11.08 -12.39 1.88
CA GLU A 234 11.66 -13.00 0.67
C GLU A 234 12.81 -13.97 0.97
N ALA A 235 13.66 -13.64 1.95
CA ALA A 235 14.75 -14.51 2.36
C ALA A 235 14.21 -15.79 3.00
N LYS A 236 13.23 -15.64 3.88
CA LYS A 236 12.56 -16.75 4.56
C LYS A 236 11.81 -17.64 3.58
N LEU A 237 11.09 -17.04 2.64
CA LEU A 237 10.40 -17.75 1.57
C LEU A 237 11.35 -18.65 0.79
N LYS A 238 12.50 -18.11 0.34
CA LYS A 238 13.52 -18.89 -0.40
C LYS A 238 14.09 -20.01 0.45
N GLN A 239 14.37 -19.76 1.73
CA GLN A 239 14.85 -20.79 2.66
C GLN A 239 13.84 -21.95 2.75
N ILE A 240 12.57 -21.63 3.00
CA ILE A 240 11.51 -22.63 3.17
C ILE A 240 11.31 -23.43 1.88
N GLN A 241 11.32 -22.78 0.72
CA GLN A 241 11.17 -23.47 -0.58
C GLN A 241 12.29 -24.48 -0.86
N ILE A 242 13.50 -24.25 -0.32
CA ILE A 242 14.62 -25.20 -0.43
C ILE A 242 14.46 -26.34 0.59
N GLU A 243 14.03 -26.04 1.80
CA GLU A 243 13.90 -27.02 2.89
C GLU A 243 12.68 -27.94 2.73
N GLN A 244 11.58 -27.43 2.16
CA GLN A 244 10.28 -28.09 2.08
C GLN A 244 9.86 -28.25 0.62
N THR A 245 10.41 -29.26 -0.06
CA THR A 245 10.06 -29.55 -1.45
C THR A 245 8.69 -30.19 -1.63
N ALA A 246 8.12 -30.75 -0.55
CA ALA A 246 6.80 -31.37 -0.55
C ALA A 246 5.65 -30.38 -0.30
N LEU A 247 5.96 -29.15 0.15
CA LEU A 247 4.99 -28.12 0.49
C LEU A 247 5.15 -26.91 -0.43
N GLU A 248 4.08 -26.17 -0.58
CA GLU A 248 4.10 -24.87 -1.25
C GLU A 248 4.23 -23.78 -0.20
N ALA A 249 5.26 -22.93 -0.37
CA ALA A 249 5.42 -21.72 0.42
C ALA A 249 4.94 -20.53 -0.42
N THR A 250 3.82 -19.96 -0.02
CA THR A 250 3.17 -18.83 -0.70
C THR A 250 3.40 -17.54 0.09
N PRO A 251 3.94 -16.47 -0.52
CA PRO A 251 4.08 -15.19 0.18
C PRO A 251 2.74 -14.47 0.27
N TRP A 252 2.57 -13.67 1.32
CA TRP A 252 1.35 -12.87 1.58
C TRP A 252 0.90 -12.04 0.38
N ILE A 253 1.84 -11.50 -0.38
CA ILE A 253 1.59 -10.63 -1.54
C ILE A 253 0.73 -11.32 -2.60
N ASN A 254 0.86 -12.64 -2.75
CA ASN A 254 0.09 -13.42 -3.72
C ASN A 254 -1.38 -13.58 -3.30
N LEU A 255 -1.65 -13.65 -1.99
CA LEU A 255 -2.99 -13.76 -1.43
C LEU A 255 -3.66 -12.38 -1.25
N ALA A 256 -2.86 -11.32 -1.18
CA ALA A 256 -3.31 -9.94 -1.01
C ALA A 256 -3.79 -9.30 -2.33
N SER A 257 -4.79 -9.89 -2.99
CA SER A 257 -5.30 -9.40 -4.28
C SER A 257 -5.78 -7.94 -4.23
N PHE A 258 -6.37 -7.53 -3.11
CA PHE A 258 -6.79 -6.14 -2.88
C PHE A 258 -5.59 -5.18 -2.86
N TYR A 259 -4.52 -5.52 -2.13
CA TYR A 259 -3.26 -4.76 -2.13
C TYR A 259 -2.72 -4.60 -3.55
N GLN A 260 -2.62 -5.69 -4.32
CA GLN A 260 -2.08 -5.65 -5.68
C GLN A 260 -2.91 -4.74 -6.59
N LYS A 261 -4.25 -4.86 -6.54
CA LYS A 261 -5.17 -4.03 -7.33
C LYS A 261 -5.05 -2.56 -6.97
N VAL A 262 -5.02 -2.22 -5.68
CA VAL A 262 -4.86 -0.83 -5.21
C VAL A 262 -3.50 -0.27 -5.62
N LYS A 263 -2.42 -1.03 -5.41
CA LYS A 263 -1.06 -0.64 -5.80
C LYS A 263 -0.94 -0.38 -7.30
N ASN A 264 -1.49 -1.27 -8.13
CA ASN A 264 -1.48 -1.09 -9.59
C ASN A 264 -2.30 0.12 -10.02
N LEU A 265 -3.48 0.32 -9.44
CA LEU A 265 -4.32 1.49 -9.71
C LEU A 265 -3.59 2.79 -9.35
N TYR A 266 -3.00 2.86 -8.15
CA TYR A 266 -2.31 4.05 -7.66
C TYR A 266 -1.03 4.33 -8.44
N ASN A 267 -0.24 3.31 -8.77
CA ASN A 267 0.93 3.47 -9.63
C ASN A 267 0.56 4.03 -11.01
N ASN A 268 -0.51 3.53 -11.63
CA ASN A 268 -0.99 4.05 -12.91
C ASN A 268 -1.49 5.49 -12.79
N LEU A 269 -2.28 5.79 -11.76
CA LEU A 269 -2.83 7.12 -11.50
C LEU A 269 -1.71 8.15 -11.24
N PHE A 270 -0.78 7.85 -10.35
CA PHE A 270 0.33 8.75 -10.00
C PHE A 270 1.35 8.87 -11.12
N SER A 271 1.57 7.83 -11.92
CA SER A 271 2.41 7.91 -13.13
C SER A 271 1.80 8.86 -14.17
N LEU A 272 0.49 8.75 -14.43
CA LEU A 272 -0.23 9.62 -15.34
C LEU A 272 -0.24 11.07 -14.84
N LEU A 273 -0.54 11.30 -13.56
CA LEU A 273 -0.48 12.60 -12.92
C LEU A 273 0.93 13.20 -13.01
N GLY A 274 1.96 12.38 -12.75
CA GLY A 274 3.37 12.72 -12.92
C GLY A 274 3.71 13.19 -14.32
N GLY A 275 3.28 12.45 -15.34
CA GLY A 275 3.46 12.83 -16.74
C GLY A 275 2.82 14.18 -17.08
N ILE A 276 1.59 14.42 -16.62
CA ILE A 276 0.89 15.70 -16.85
C ILE A 276 1.65 16.85 -16.18
N ILE A 277 2.07 16.68 -14.92
CA ILE A 277 2.80 17.70 -14.17
C ILE A 277 4.15 18.02 -14.84
N ILE A 278 4.87 17.00 -15.30
CA ILE A 278 6.12 17.17 -16.04
C ILE A 278 5.91 18.03 -17.29
N VAL A 279 4.88 17.73 -18.09
CA VAL A 279 4.54 18.49 -19.29
C VAL A 279 4.15 19.93 -18.93
N MET A 280 3.34 20.13 -17.88
CA MET A 280 2.95 21.46 -17.42
C MET A 280 4.15 22.31 -17.00
N VAL A 281 5.05 21.75 -16.18
CA VAL A 281 6.26 22.43 -15.72
C VAL A 281 7.18 22.76 -16.91
N PHE A 282 7.35 21.80 -17.83
CA PHE A 282 8.12 22.01 -19.06
C PHE A 282 7.57 23.19 -19.88
N LEU A 283 6.25 23.21 -20.14
CA LEU A 283 5.61 24.29 -20.92
C LEU A 283 5.69 25.64 -20.22
N ALA A 284 5.45 25.69 -18.90
CA ALA A 284 5.52 26.93 -18.12
C ALA A 284 6.92 27.55 -18.16
N ILE A 285 7.96 26.73 -17.99
CA ILE A 285 9.35 27.19 -18.02
C ILE A 285 9.78 27.53 -19.44
N SER A 286 9.43 26.69 -20.42
CA SER A 286 9.75 26.94 -21.83
C SER A 286 9.17 28.28 -22.31
N ASN A 287 7.92 28.58 -21.94
CA ASN A 287 7.29 29.86 -22.25
C ASN A 287 8.03 31.03 -21.58
N THR A 288 8.33 30.90 -20.29
CA THR A 288 9.02 31.95 -19.53
C THR A 288 10.43 32.22 -20.07
N MET A 289 11.18 31.15 -20.38
CA MET A 289 12.54 31.22 -20.92
C MET A 289 12.54 31.77 -22.34
N SER A 290 11.61 31.32 -23.19
CA SER A 290 11.47 31.84 -24.55
C SER A 290 11.22 33.35 -24.54
N MET A 291 10.35 33.82 -23.65
CA MET A 291 10.09 35.25 -23.49
C MET A 291 11.32 36.01 -22.96
N SER A 292 12.02 35.45 -21.97
CA SER A 292 13.25 36.05 -21.45
C SER A 292 14.35 36.15 -22.51
N VAL A 293 14.42 35.19 -23.44
CA VAL A 293 15.38 35.22 -24.55
C VAL A 293 15.00 36.32 -25.55
N VAL A 294 13.70 36.48 -25.87
CA VAL A 294 13.23 37.55 -26.76
C VAL A 294 13.51 38.93 -26.18
N GLU A 295 13.16 39.17 -24.91
CA GLU A 295 13.40 40.47 -24.24
C GLU A 295 14.88 40.83 -24.16
N ARG A 296 15.76 39.82 -24.04
CA ARG A 296 17.21 40.01 -23.96
C ARG A 296 17.91 39.87 -25.31
N THR A 297 17.19 39.86 -26.44
CA THR A 297 17.79 39.67 -27.77
C THR A 297 18.87 40.72 -28.07
N LYS A 298 18.63 42.00 -27.73
CA LYS A 298 19.63 43.09 -27.89
C LYS A 298 20.87 42.85 -27.01
N GLU A 299 20.70 42.44 -25.77
CA GLU A 299 21.79 42.13 -24.82
C GLU A 299 22.61 40.91 -25.26
N ILE A 300 21.93 39.89 -25.81
CA ILE A 300 22.58 38.71 -26.42
C ILE A 300 23.40 39.13 -27.64
N GLY A 301 22.88 40.04 -28.48
CA GLY A 301 23.57 40.59 -29.65
C GLY A 301 24.82 41.41 -29.28
N THR A 302 24.75 42.24 -28.24
CA THR A 302 25.92 42.99 -27.76
C THR A 302 26.98 42.09 -27.14
N LEU A 303 26.58 41.09 -26.34
CA LEU A 303 27.51 40.09 -25.79
C LEU A 303 28.22 39.28 -26.90
N ALA A 304 27.47 38.90 -27.94
CA ALA A 304 28.03 38.22 -29.11
C ALA A 304 28.99 39.13 -29.89
N ALA A 305 28.67 40.42 -30.05
CA ALA A 305 29.56 41.39 -30.71
C ALA A 305 30.84 41.66 -29.91
N LEU A 306 30.79 41.56 -28.58
CA LEU A 306 31.95 41.64 -27.69
C LEU A 306 32.78 40.33 -27.63
N GLY A 307 32.39 39.30 -28.39
CA GLY A 307 33.15 38.05 -28.52
C GLY A 307 32.70 36.90 -27.62
N SER A 308 31.55 37.00 -26.94
CA SER A 308 31.03 35.88 -26.12
C SER A 308 30.65 34.69 -26.98
N PHE A 309 31.03 33.48 -26.56
CA PHE A 309 30.66 32.27 -27.30
C PHE A 309 29.19 31.92 -27.08
N ARG A 310 28.53 31.35 -28.10
CA ARG A 310 27.13 30.88 -28.00
C ARG A 310 26.91 29.93 -26.83
N CYS A 311 27.90 29.09 -26.52
CA CYS A 311 27.87 28.17 -25.37
C CYS A 311 27.78 28.90 -24.02
N GLU A 312 28.38 30.07 -23.89
CA GLU A 312 28.35 30.86 -22.66
C GLU A 312 26.98 31.49 -22.42
N ILE A 313 26.35 31.95 -23.50
CA ILE A 313 24.98 32.49 -23.49
C ILE A 313 24.00 31.38 -23.09
N ILE A 314 24.07 30.22 -23.74
CA ILE A 314 23.24 29.05 -23.41
C ILE A 314 23.48 28.60 -21.97
N ARG A 315 24.74 28.53 -21.52
CA ARG A 315 25.09 28.18 -20.13
C ARG A 315 24.41 29.11 -19.13
N ASN A 316 24.33 30.40 -19.41
CA ASN A 316 23.69 31.35 -18.50
C ASN A 316 22.19 31.05 -18.33
N PHE A 317 21.47 30.81 -19.43
CA PHE A 317 20.04 30.43 -19.37
C PHE A 317 19.83 29.07 -18.69
N VAL A 318 20.71 28.10 -18.93
CA VAL A 318 20.68 26.79 -18.25
C VAL A 318 20.86 26.97 -16.75
N LEU A 319 21.77 27.85 -16.30
CA LEU A 319 21.93 28.17 -14.88
C LEU A 319 20.70 28.88 -14.30
N GLU A 320 20.01 29.74 -15.07
CA GLU A 320 18.73 30.31 -14.66
C GLU A 320 17.68 29.21 -14.47
N GLY A 321 17.57 28.26 -15.41
CA GLY A 321 16.70 27.09 -15.30
C GLY A 321 17.02 26.20 -14.09
N LEU A 322 18.31 25.96 -13.82
CA LEU A 322 18.78 25.23 -12.63
C LEU A 322 18.33 25.92 -11.33
N LEU A 323 18.54 27.23 -11.21
CA LEU A 323 18.17 27.99 -10.02
C LEU A 323 16.66 28.01 -9.79
N LEU A 324 15.86 28.22 -10.84
CA LEU A 324 14.39 28.15 -10.76
C LEU A 324 13.92 26.75 -10.36
N GLY A 325 14.56 25.71 -10.90
CA GLY A 325 14.33 24.32 -10.56
C GLY A 325 14.59 24.06 -9.08
N LEU A 326 15.80 24.34 -8.60
CA LEU A 326 16.21 24.10 -7.22
C LEU A 326 15.39 24.89 -6.20
N VAL A 327 15.11 26.17 -6.47
CA VAL A 327 14.30 27.00 -5.55
C VAL A 327 12.86 26.51 -5.53
N GLY A 328 12.28 26.20 -6.69
CA GLY A 328 10.92 25.67 -6.77
C GLY A 328 10.76 24.32 -6.08
N THR A 329 11.67 23.37 -6.31
CA THR A 329 11.62 22.05 -5.68
C THR A 329 11.89 22.13 -4.18
N PHE A 330 12.79 23.00 -3.73
CA PHE A 330 13.02 23.23 -2.31
C PHE A 330 11.76 23.77 -1.61
N ILE A 331 11.14 24.81 -2.17
CA ILE A 331 9.88 25.37 -1.62
C ILE A 331 8.77 24.33 -1.66
N GLY A 332 8.62 23.61 -2.77
CA GLY A 332 7.59 22.57 -2.91
C GLY A 332 7.77 21.42 -1.93
N THR A 333 9.01 21.04 -1.64
CA THR A 333 9.32 20.03 -0.59
C THR A 333 8.94 20.55 0.79
N LEU A 334 9.24 21.81 1.10
CA LEU A 334 8.85 22.43 2.36
C LEU A 334 7.32 22.52 2.51
N LEU A 335 6.60 22.82 1.43
CA LEU A 335 5.15 22.80 1.39
C LEU A 335 4.60 21.38 1.60
N ALA A 336 5.18 20.36 0.97
CA ALA A 336 4.78 18.97 1.17
C ALA A 336 4.98 18.51 2.62
N LEU A 337 6.12 18.87 3.23
CA LEU A 337 6.38 18.64 4.65
C LEU A 337 5.37 19.36 5.54
N SER A 338 5.02 20.59 5.21
CA SER A 338 4.02 21.37 5.97
C SER A 338 2.63 20.73 5.89
N VAL A 339 2.23 20.24 4.71
CA VAL A 339 0.96 19.53 4.52
C VAL A 339 0.96 18.19 5.27
N SER A 340 2.02 17.40 5.16
CA SER A 340 2.16 16.13 5.89
C SER A 340 2.11 16.36 7.41
N GLY A 341 2.85 17.34 7.92
CA GLY A 341 2.82 17.71 9.35
C GLY A 341 1.45 18.22 9.81
N PHE A 342 0.75 19.00 8.99
CA PHE A 342 -0.61 19.46 9.30
C PHE A 342 -1.61 18.30 9.39
N LEU A 343 -1.55 17.35 8.45
CA LEU A 343 -2.43 16.18 8.44
C LEU A 343 -2.22 15.27 9.67
N LEU A 344 -0.98 15.17 10.16
CA LEU A 344 -0.68 14.43 11.39
C LEU A 344 -1.33 15.06 12.65
N VAL A 345 -1.50 16.38 12.68
CA VAL A 345 -2.08 17.09 13.84
C VAL A 345 -3.60 17.05 13.82
N VAL A 346 -4.21 17.22 12.63
CA VAL A 346 -5.67 17.36 12.51
C VAL A 346 -6.40 16.01 12.56
N ASN A 347 -5.71 14.88 12.33
CA ASN A 347 -6.31 13.53 12.32
C ASN A 347 -7.59 13.45 11.48
N ILE A 348 -7.49 13.85 10.21
CA ILE A 348 -8.61 13.78 9.28
C ILE A 348 -8.88 12.31 8.95
N GLU A 349 -10.11 11.86 9.15
CA GLU A 349 -10.55 10.52 8.75
C GLU A 349 -11.14 10.55 7.34
N MET A 350 -10.71 9.63 6.50
CA MET A 350 -11.30 9.39 5.18
C MET A 350 -12.55 8.52 5.33
N PRO A 351 -13.59 8.78 4.52
CA PRO A 351 -14.75 7.91 4.49
C PRO A 351 -14.34 6.49 4.06
N PRO A 352 -15.11 5.46 4.47
CA PRO A 352 -14.82 4.08 4.12
C PRO A 352 -14.67 3.89 2.61
N PRO A 353 -13.61 3.21 2.14
CA PRO A 353 -13.47 2.87 0.73
C PRO A 353 -14.56 1.87 0.30
N PRO A 354 -14.85 1.76 -1.02
CA PRO A 354 -15.80 0.78 -1.52
C PRO A 354 -15.48 -0.64 -1.01
N GLY A 355 -16.46 -1.28 -0.36
CA GLY A 355 -16.31 -2.61 0.21
C GLY A 355 -15.90 -2.63 1.69
N SER A 356 -15.55 -1.50 2.29
CA SER A 356 -15.31 -1.36 3.73
C SER A 356 -16.42 -0.56 4.41
N SER A 357 -16.69 -0.85 5.68
CA SER A 357 -17.55 -0.04 6.57
C SER A 357 -16.75 0.86 7.51
N MET A 358 -15.41 0.76 7.50
CA MET A 358 -14.53 1.45 8.44
C MET A 358 -13.83 2.64 7.79
N ALA A 359 -13.85 3.78 8.49
CA ALA A 359 -13.03 4.94 8.16
C ALA A 359 -11.55 4.65 8.44
N TYR A 360 -10.65 5.39 7.80
CA TYR A 360 -9.22 5.26 8.01
C TYR A 360 -8.54 6.64 8.07
N PRO A 361 -7.47 6.81 8.85
CA PRO A 361 -6.81 8.10 8.99
C PRO A 361 -6.08 8.49 7.70
N LEU A 362 -6.18 9.77 7.33
CA LEU A 362 -5.45 10.35 6.20
C LEU A 362 -4.04 10.76 6.64
N TYR A 363 -3.07 9.87 6.42
CA TYR A 363 -1.67 10.19 6.62
C TYR A 363 -0.90 10.24 5.29
N VAL A 364 0.16 11.04 5.29
CA VAL A 364 1.06 11.24 4.14
C VAL A 364 2.47 11.04 4.64
N ASN A 365 3.07 9.91 4.27
CA ASN A 365 4.44 9.57 4.67
C ASN A 365 5.45 10.42 3.90
N PHE A 366 6.40 11.04 4.60
CA PHE A 366 7.48 11.75 3.94
C PHE A 366 8.56 10.77 3.46
N SER A 367 8.82 10.74 2.15
CA SER A 367 9.90 9.94 1.57
C SER A 367 11.06 10.84 1.12
N LEU A 368 12.21 10.69 1.78
CA LEU A 368 13.43 11.41 1.39
C LEU A 368 13.89 11.00 -0.01
N ILE A 369 13.81 9.72 -0.35
CA ILE A 369 14.15 9.19 -1.68
C ILE A 369 13.19 9.77 -2.72
N GLY A 370 11.88 9.79 -2.43
CA GLY A 370 10.89 10.43 -3.28
C GLY A 370 11.20 11.91 -3.51
N ALA A 371 11.51 12.67 -2.45
CA ALA A 371 11.90 14.07 -2.53
C ALA A 371 13.12 14.30 -3.42
N LEU A 372 14.16 13.48 -3.28
CA LEU A 372 15.36 13.58 -4.09
C LEU A 372 15.09 13.26 -5.57
N VAL A 373 14.35 12.18 -5.85
CA VAL A 373 14.01 11.76 -7.22
C VAL A 373 13.12 12.80 -7.90
N THR A 374 12.06 13.27 -7.24
CA THR A 374 11.19 14.32 -7.78
C THR A 374 11.95 15.62 -8.01
N SER A 375 12.81 16.02 -7.06
CA SER A 375 13.64 17.22 -7.21
C SER A 375 14.61 17.11 -8.38
N LEU A 376 15.24 15.95 -8.57
CA LEU A 376 16.15 15.68 -9.68
C LEU A 376 15.40 15.75 -11.02
N ILE A 377 14.25 15.08 -11.13
CA ILE A 377 13.44 15.04 -12.36
C ILE A 377 12.96 16.44 -12.73
N LEU A 378 12.30 17.15 -11.80
CA LEU A 378 11.75 18.48 -12.08
C LEU A 378 12.84 19.50 -12.37
N THR A 379 13.96 19.48 -11.65
CA THR A 379 15.10 20.36 -11.95
C THR A 379 15.72 20.03 -13.31
N GLY A 380 15.83 18.74 -13.66
CA GLY A 380 16.26 18.30 -14.98
C GLY A 380 15.36 18.82 -16.11
N ILE A 381 14.04 18.80 -15.90
CA ILE A 381 13.06 19.36 -16.84
C ILE A 381 13.22 20.88 -16.96
N CYS A 382 13.48 21.59 -15.86
CA CYS A 382 13.76 23.04 -15.87
C CYS A 382 14.99 23.36 -16.73
N ILE A 383 16.07 22.60 -16.55
CA ILE A 383 17.31 22.72 -17.32
C ILE A 383 17.04 22.44 -18.80
N MET A 384 16.33 21.37 -19.12
CA MET A 384 16.02 20.97 -20.49
C MET A 384 15.17 22.03 -21.20
N ALA A 385 14.12 22.54 -20.55
CA ALA A 385 13.28 23.60 -21.07
C ALA A 385 14.08 24.89 -21.33
N ALA A 386 14.92 25.30 -20.37
CA ALA A 386 15.78 26.47 -20.51
C ALA A 386 16.80 26.31 -21.65
N TRP A 387 17.41 25.13 -21.77
CA TRP A 387 18.35 24.81 -22.84
C TRP A 387 17.69 24.88 -24.22
N LEU A 388 16.49 24.31 -24.39
CA LEU A 388 15.76 24.34 -25.66
C LEU A 388 15.39 25.77 -26.07
N ALA A 389 14.86 26.56 -25.13
CA ALA A 389 14.51 27.96 -25.38
C ALA A 389 15.75 28.81 -25.74
N ALA A 390 16.84 28.66 -24.98
CA ALA A 390 18.09 29.37 -25.22
C ALA A 390 18.74 28.99 -26.56
N ARG A 391 18.75 27.69 -26.90
CA ARG A 391 19.29 27.19 -28.18
C ARG A 391 18.51 27.75 -29.36
N LYS A 392 17.18 27.88 -29.24
CA LYS A 392 16.33 28.45 -30.29
C LYS A 392 16.63 29.93 -30.52
N GLY A 393 16.79 30.72 -29.46
CA GLY A 393 17.07 32.16 -29.61
C GLY A 393 18.52 32.50 -29.94
N ALA A 394 19.50 31.73 -29.44
CA ALA A 394 20.93 31.94 -29.74
C ALA A 394 21.33 31.59 -31.19
N ARG A 395 20.42 31.01 -31.98
CA ARG A 395 20.59 30.76 -33.42
C ARG A 395 20.25 31.96 -34.31
N LYS A 396 19.60 33.01 -33.78
CA LYS A 396 19.35 34.24 -34.55
C LYS A 396 20.68 34.90 -34.93
N THR A 397 20.75 35.46 -36.14
CA THR A 397 21.98 36.12 -36.61
C THR A 397 22.21 37.43 -35.85
N ILE A 398 23.48 37.85 -35.71
CA ILE A 398 23.85 39.06 -34.95
C ILE A 398 23.16 40.31 -35.53
N VAL A 399 23.01 40.36 -36.86
CA VAL A 399 22.35 41.46 -37.57
C VAL A 399 20.84 41.50 -37.25
N GLU A 400 20.17 40.35 -37.22
CA GLU A 400 18.76 40.27 -36.83
C GLU A 400 18.55 40.60 -35.34
N ALA A 401 19.51 40.25 -34.49
CA ALA A 401 19.42 40.52 -33.05
C ALA A 401 19.56 42.01 -32.71
N LEU A 402 20.41 42.74 -33.44
CA LEU A 402 20.64 44.18 -33.26
C LEU A 402 19.54 45.04 -33.91
N ASN A 403 18.90 44.56 -34.98
CA ASN A 403 17.79 45.25 -35.66
C ASN A 403 16.39 44.94 -35.08
N HIS A 404 16.29 44.07 -34.07
CA HIS A 404 15.01 43.75 -33.44
C HIS A 404 14.53 44.96 -32.61
N VAL A 405 13.50 45.70 -33.06
CA VAL A 405 12.97 46.87 -32.32
C VAL A 405 12.20 46.44 -31.10
#